data_AF-A0A537HP30-F1
#
_entry.id   AF-A0A537HP30-F1
#
_cell.length_a   1.000
_cell.length_b   1.000
_cell.length_c   1.000
_cell.angle_alpha   90.00
_cell.angle_beta   90.00
_cell.angle_gamma   90.00
#
_symmetry.space_group_name_H-M   'P 1'
#
loop_
_entity.id
_entity.type
_entity.pdbx_description
1 polymer ?
#
loop_
_entity_poly.entity_id
_entity_poly.type
_entity_poly.pdbx_seq_one_letter_code
_entity_poly.pdbx_strand_id
1 'polypeptide(L)' 'MNGKIGRCEICQLEIASDSSFCPTHARAADNLREGYDAWNRALGAVLLATFFARLSKLPETGDRVKELVRFYQNDPNRWR' A
#
# COMPACT_ATOMS: atom_id res chain seq x y z
N MET A 1 -11.61 -21.95 18.40
CA MET A 1 -11.56 -21.19 17.14
C MET A 1 -10.16 -21.37 16.57
N ASN A 2 -9.98 -22.19 15.53
CA ASN A 2 -8.68 -22.26 14.84
C ASN A 2 -8.61 -21.09 13.86
N GLY A 3 -8.12 -19.94 14.34
CA GLY A 3 -7.85 -18.79 13.46
C GLY A 3 -6.76 -19.17 12.47
N LYS A 4 -6.99 -18.92 11.18
CA LYS A 4 -5.92 -19.06 10.19
C LYS A 4 -4.83 -18.05 10.52
N ILE A 5 -3.59 -18.52 10.59
CA ILE A 5 -2.41 -17.68 10.79
C ILE A 5 -1.81 -17.39 9.41
N GLY A 6 -1.81 -16.12 9.02
CA GLY A 6 -1.13 -15.58 7.85
C GLY A 6 0.13 -14.80 8.22
N ARG A 7 0.80 -14.23 7.22
CA ARG A 7 1.93 -13.30 7.40
C ARG A 7 1.76 -12.10 6.51
N CYS A 8 2.07 -10.92 7.04
CA CYS A 8 2.16 -9.71 6.24
C CYS A 8 3.22 -9.87 5.16
N GLU A 9 2.86 -9.65 3.91
CA GLU A 9 3.79 -9.84 2.79
C GLU A 9 4.94 -8.83 2.77
N ILE A 10 4.79 -7.68 3.45
CA ILE A 10 5.80 -6.62 3.51
C ILE A 10 6.78 -6.85 4.66
N CYS A 11 6.27 -6.97 5.91
CA CYS A 11 7.12 -7.04 7.10
C CYS A 11 7.18 -8.42 7.76
N GLN A 12 6.51 -9.43 7.18
CA GLN A 12 6.48 -10.81 7.66
C GLN A 12 5.89 -11.01 9.07
N LEU A 13 5.24 -9.97 9.62
CA LEU A 13 4.53 -10.06 10.89
C LEU A 13 3.41 -11.10 10.79
N GLU A 14 3.34 -11.98 11.79
CA GLU A 14 2.27 -12.96 11.92
C GLU A 14 0.92 -12.26 12.17
N ILE A 15 -0.12 -12.72 11.47
CA ILE A 15 -1.46 -12.15 11.55
C ILE A 15 -2.47 -13.26 11.76
N ALA A 16 -3.38 -13.06 12.71
CA ALA A 16 -4.53 -13.95 12.93
C ALA A 16 -5.65 -13.68 11.91
N SER A 17 -5.28 -13.62 10.63
CA SER A 17 -6.13 -13.30 9.49
C SER A 17 -5.50 -13.87 8.21
N ASP A 18 -6.33 -14.14 7.21
CA ASP A 18 -5.93 -14.49 5.85
C ASP A 18 -5.69 -13.27 4.94
N SER A 19 -5.68 -12.05 5.50
CA SER A 19 -5.26 -10.82 4.82
C SER A 19 -3.81 -10.91 4.33
N SER A 20 -3.48 -10.23 3.22
CA SER A 20 -2.10 -10.10 2.76
C SER A 20 -1.24 -9.18 3.63
N PHE A 21 -1.87 -8.32 4.44
CA PHE A 21 -1.18 -7.26 5.19
C PHE A 21 -1.55 -7.28 6.67
N CYS A 22 -0.58 -6.90 7.52
CA CYS A 22 -0.86 -6.60 8.92
C CYS A 22 -1.73 -5.35 9.07
N PRO A 23 -2.36 -5.12 10.23
CA PRO A 23 -3.30 -4.00 10.41
C PRO A 23 -2.74 -2.64 9.99
N THR A 24 -1.45 -2.40 10.26
CA THR A 24 -0.80 -1.13 9.89
C THR A 24 -0.58 -1.01 8.38
N HIS A 25 -0.12 -2.07 7.70
CA HIS A 25 0.04 -2.05 6.24
C HIS A 25 -1.31 -2.09 5.51
N ALA A 26 -2.32 -2.76 6.06
CA ALA A 26 -3.67 -2.73 5.53
C ALA A 26 -4.22 -1.29 5.56
N ARG A 27 -4.14 -0.61 6.71
CA ARG A 27 -4.58 0.78 6.80
C ARG A 27 -3.78 1.72 5.91
N ALA A 28 -2.48 1.51 5.78
CA ALA A 28 -1.65 2.29 4.87
C ALA A 28 -2.00 2.04 3.40
N ALA A 29 -2.42 0.82 3.04
CA ALA A 29 -2.87 0.49 1.69
C ALA A 29 -4.20 1.18 1.35
N ASP A 30 -5.13 1.23 2.31
CA ASP A 30 -6.38 1.97 2.17
C ASP A 30 -6.10 3.47 1.94
N ASN A 31 -5.28 4.08 2.81
CA ASN A 31 -4.89 5.48 2.68
C ASN A 31 -4.18 5.77 1.34
N LEU A 32 -3.35 4.83 0.85
CA LEU A 32 -2.64 4.97 -0.42
C LEU A 32 -3.61 4.96 -1.61
N ARG A 33 -4.65 4.12 -1.57
CA ARG A 33 -5.70 4.06 -2.60
C ARG A 33 -6.55 5.33 -2.58
N GLU A 34 -7.00 5.75 -1.41
CA GLU A 34 -7.75 7.00 -1.23
C GLU A 34 -6.95 8.21 -1.74
N GLY A 35 -5.63 8.24 -1.45
CA GLY A 35 -4.73 9.27 -1.95
C GLY A 35 -4.62 9.27 -3.48
N TYR A 36 -4.53 8.09 -4.10
CA TYR A 36 -4.50 7.98 -5.57
C TYR A 36 -5.81 8.46 -6.20
N ASP A 37 -6.95 8.11 -5.62
CA ASP A 37 -8.26 8.57 -6.09
C ASP A 37 -8.40 10.09 -5.95
N ALA A 38 -7.96 10.66 -4.82
CA ALA A 38 -7.97 12.10 -4.60
C ALA A 38 -7.11 12.84 -5.64
N TRP A 39 -5.94 12.30 -5.96
CA TRP A 39 -5.05 12.85 -6.99
C TRP A 39 -5.67 12.78 -8.37
N ASN A 40 -6.33 11.66 -8.71
CA ASN A 40 -7.02 11.53 -9.99
C ASN A 40 -8.17 12.52 -10.14
N ARG A 41 -8.93 12.76 -9.06
CA ARG A 41 -10.00 13.77 -9.06
C ARG A 41 -9.46 15.19 -9.22
N ALA A 42 -8.34 15.51 -8.58
CA ALA A 42 -7.79 16.86 -8.58
C ALA A 42 -6.99 17.21 -9.84
N LEU A 43 -6.25 16.24 -10.39
CA LEU A 43 -5.27 16.46 -11.47
C LEU A 43 -5.69 15.82 -12.80
N GLY A 44 -6.80 15.09 -12.84
CA GLY A 44 -7.18 14.25 -13.98
C GLY A 44 -6.46 12.90 -13.95
N ALA A 45 -6.40 12.20 -15.08
CA ALA A 45 -5.82 10.85 -15.16
C ALA A 45 -4.31 10.85 -14.83
N VAL A 46 -3.98 10.60 -13.56
CA VAL A 46 -2.59 10.49 -13.08
C VAL A 46 -2.12 9.08 -13.31
N LEU A 47 -0.98 8.92 -13.98
CA LEU A 47 -0.35 7.60 -14.11
C LEU A 47 0.08 7.08 -12.74
N LEU A 48 -0.27 5.82 -12.43
CA LEU A 48 0.09 5.17 -11.16
C LEU A 48 1.60 5.22 -10.88
N ALA A 49 2.42 5.00 -11.90
CA ALA A 49 3.88 5.10 -11.79
C ALA A 49 4.35 6.51 -11.37
N THR A 50 3.72 7.56 -11.89
CA THR A 50 4.03 8.96 -11.53
C THR A 50 3.62 9.26 -10.09
N PHE A 51 2.46 8.76 -9.66
CA PHE A 51 2.00 8.88 -8.29
C PHE A 51 2.98 8.23 -7.30
N PHE A 52 3.34 6.97 -7.55
CA PHE A 52 4.32 6.24 -6.74
C PHE A 52 5.68 6.92 -6.69
N ALA A 53 6.21 7.35 -7.84
CA ALA A 53 7.49 8.04 -7.91
C ALA A 53 7.52 9.36 -7.11
N ARG A 54 6.38 10.06 -7.01
CA ARG A 54 6.24 11.26 -6.16
C ARG A 54 6.20 10.88 -4.68
N LEU A 55 5.38 9.91 -4.28
CA LEU A 55 5.28 9.48 -2.89
C LEU A 55 6.60 8.98 -2.30
N SER A 56 7.43 8.29 -3.09
CA SER A 56 8.76 7.87 -2.64
C SER A 56 9.70 9.02 -2.28
N LYS A 57 9.48 10.22 -2.83
CA LYS A 57 10.34 11.40 -2.67
C LYS A 57 9.83 12.38 -1.62
N LEU A 58 8.54 12.33 -1.27
CA LEU A 58 7.94 13.24 -0.31
C LEU A 58 8.33 12.86 1.13
N PRO A 59 8.95 13.76 1.91
CA PRO A 59 9.32 13.48 3.29
C PRO A 59 8.09 13.26 4.17
N GLU A 60 6.95 13.89 3.86
CA GLU A 60 5.70 13.78 4.61
C GLU A 60 5.00 12.42 4.41
N THR A 61 5.39 11.66 3.38
CA THR A 61 4.83 10.32 3.16
C THR A 61 5.40 9.36 4.20
N GLY A 62 4.54 8.79 5.03
CA GLY A 62 4.91 7.85 6.07
C GLY A 62 5.56 6.57 5.54
N ASP A 63 6.45 5.97 6.33
CA ASP A 63 7.26 4.83 5.91
C ASP A 63 6.45 3.61 5.46
N ARG A 64 5.30 3.34 6.11
CA ARG A 64 4.40 2.24 5.73
C ARG A 64 3.84 2.38 4.31
N VAL A 65 3.54 3.62 3.91
CA VAL A 65 3.11 3.93 2.55
C VAL A 65 4.28 3.78 1.57
N LYS A 66 5.49 4.23 1.96
CA LYS A 66 6.70 4.06 1.13
C LYS A 66 7.05 2.58 0.92
N GLU A 67 6.89 1.73 1.93
CA GLU A 67 7.06 0.28 1.83
C GLU A 67 6.05 -0.34 0.85
N LEU A 68 4.78 0.05 0.92
CA LEU A 68 3.75 -0.37 -0.03
C LEU A 68 4.04 0.08 -1.46
N VAL A 69 4.49 1.33 -1.64
CA VAL A 69 4.89 1.83 -2.96
C VAL A 69 5.99 0.94 -3.56
N ARG A 70 7.03 0.60 -2.78
CA ARG A 70 8.09 -0.31 -3.24
C ARG A 70 7.54 -1.71 -3.55
N PHE A 71 6.65 -2.22 -2.71
CA PHE A 71 6.00 -3.52 -2.92
C PHE A 71 5.23 -3.56 -4.25
N TYR A 72 4.37 -2.57 -4.52
CA TYR A 72 3.59 -2.50 -5.76
C TYR A 72 4.42 -2.16 -7.00
N GLN A 73 5.54 -1.43 -6.84
CA GLN A 73 6.47 -1.22 -7.95
C GLN A 73 7.18 -2.50 -8.36
N ASN A 74 7.46 -3.40 -7.40
CA ASN A 74 8.07 -4.70 -7.68
C ASN A 74 7.05 -5.71 -8.25
N ASP A 75 5.78 -5.63 -7.86
CA ASP A 75 4.70 -6.45 -8.42
C ASP A 75 3.43 -5.63 -8.69
N PRO A 76 3.33 -4.98 -9.86
CA PRO A 76 2.18 -4.15 -10.21
C PRO A 76 0.85 -4.90 -10.26
N ASN A 77 0.85 -6.22 -10.46
CA ASN A 77 -0.39 -7.02 -10.51
C ASN A 77 -1.08 -7.15 -9.14
N ARG A 78 -0.37 -6.77 -8.08
CA ARG A 78 -0.88 -6.70 -6.70
C ARG A 78 -1.64 -5.41 -6.44
N TRP A 79 -1.53 -4.41 -7.30
CA TRP A 79 -2.37 -3.22 -7.25
C TRP A 79 -3.75 -3.56 -7.83
N ARG A 80 -4.71 -3.90 -6.97
CA ARG A 80 -6.10 -4.21 -7.30
C ARG A 80 -7.06 -3.54 -6.36
#